data_AF-A0AAW2WMC7-F1
#
_entry.id   AF-A0AAW2WMC7-F1
#
_cell.length_a   1.000
_cell.length_b   1.000
_cell.length_c   1.000
_cell.angle_alpha   90.00
_cell.angle_beta   90.00
_cell.angle_gamma   90.00
#
_symmetry.space_group_name_H-M   'P 1'
#
loop_
_entity.id
_entity.type
_entity.pdbx_description
1 polymer ?
#
loop_
_entity_poly.entity_id
_entity_poly.type
_entity_poly.pdbx_seq_one_letter_code
_entity_poly.pdbx_strand_id
1 'polypeptide(L)' 'MASSEDFALDLEELKQLQTIAKRPRVVSLISSEIRNLEKLTKEAASAPAPVSAVSTATPISSAPKAASIRC' A
#
# COMPACT_ATOMS: atom_id res chain seq x y z
N MET A 1 -4.64 -4.96 1.94
CA MET A 1 -3.93 -4.50 0.74
C MET A 1 -2.51 -5.04 0.87
N ALA A 2 -2.00 -5.74 -0.13
CA ALA A 2 -0.60 -6.19 -0.15
C ALA A 2 0.33 -4.96 -0.07
N SER A 3 1.38 -5.08 0.72
CA SER A 3 2.39 -4.04 0.91
C SER A 3 3.34 -3.98 -0.30
N SER A 4 4.10 -2.90 -0.45
CA SER A 4 5.12 -2.80 -1.50
C SER A 4 6.21 -3.88 -1.38
N GLU A 5 6.37 -4.45 -0.19
CA GLU A 5 7.33 -5.49 0.16
C GLU A 5 6.87 -6.84 -0.42
N ASP A 6 5.57 -7.14 -0.32
CA ASP A 6 4.95 -8.34 -0.87
C ASP A 6 5.13 -8.39 -2.40
N PHE A 7 4.94 -7.26 -3.09
CA PHE A 7 5.15 -7.20 -4.53
C PHE A 7 6.60 -7.47 -4.97
N ALA A 8 7.58 -7.10 -4.14
CA ALA A 8 8.99 -7.39 -4.42
C ALA A 8 9.32 -8.88 -4.25
N LEU A 9 8.72 -9.52 -3.24
CA LEU A 9 8.85 -10.95 -2.98
C LEU A 9 8.19 -11.76 -4.10
N ASP A 10 6.96 -11.41 -4.49
CA ASP A 10 6.23 -12.07 -5.57
C ASP A 10 7.00 -12.01 -6.90
N LEU A 11 7.66 -10.88 -7.18
CA LEU A 11 8.45 -10.70 -8.39
C LEU A 11 9.67 -11.64 -8.42
N GLU A 12 10.37 -11.78 -7.30
CA GLU A 12 11.50 -12.71 -7.18
C GLU A 12 11.03 -14.17 -7.33
N GLU A 13 9.92 -14.55 -6.69
CA GLU A 13 9.34 -15.89 -6.83
C GLU A 13 8.95 -16.18 -8.28
N LEU A 14 8.29 -15.25 -8.96
CA LEU A 14 7.91 -15.41 -10.37
C LEU A 14 9.13 -15.57 -11.28
N LYS A 15 10.23 -14.86 -11.03
CA LYS A 15 11.49 -15.04 -11.77
C LYS A 15 12.03 -16.46 -11.58
N GLN A 16 12.04 -16.98 -10.36
CA GLN A 16 12.45 -18.35 -10.10
C GLN A 16 11.55 -19.36 -10.81
N LEU A 17 10.23 -19.17 -10.76
CA LEU A 17 9.26 -20.01 -11.46
C LEU A 17 9.45 -19.99 -12.99
N GLN A 18 9.82 -18.84 -13.55
CA GLN A 18 10.11 -18.72 -14.99
C GLN A 18 11.29 -19.62 -15.39
N THR A 19 12.33 -19.73 -14.56
CA THR A 19 13.52 -20.55 -14.87
C THR A 19 13.22 -22.05 -14.95
N ILE A 20 12.23 -22.52 -14.17
CA ILE A 20 11.83 -23.94 -14.15
C ILE A 20 10.70 -24.25 -15.14
N ALA A 21 9.95 -23.24 -15.59
CA ALA A 21 8.83 -23.41 -16.50
C ALA A 21 9.31 -23.77 -17.92
N LYS A 22 9.00 -25.00 -18.37
CA LYS A 22 9.39 -25.49 -19.72
C LYS A 22 8.32 -25.32 -20.80
N ARG A 23 7.05 -25.17 -20.40
CA ARG A 23 5.93 -25.06 -21.34
C ARG A 23 5.83 -23.62 -21.87
N PRO A 24 5.87 -23.39 -23.20
CA PRO A 24 5.89 -22.03 -23.76
C PRO A 24 4.72 -21.14 -23.29
N ARG A 25 3.52 -21.72 -23.19
CA ARG A 25 2.33 -21.01 -22.69
C ARG A 25 2.48 -20.58 -21.23
N VAL A 26 3.11 -21.41 -20.40
CA VAL A 26 3.34 -21.10 -18.98
C VAL A 26 4.40 -20.00 -18.84
N VAL A 27 5.48 -20.06 -19.62
CA VAL A 27 6.50 -19.01 -19.66
C VAL A 27 5.90 -17.66 -20.05
N SER A 28 5.00 -17.63 -21.04
CA SER A 28 4.32 -16.41 -21.47
C SER A 28 3.41 -15.81 -20.38
N LEU A 29 2.69 -16.67 -19.65
CA LEU A 29 1.87 -16.24 -18.50
C LEU A 29 2.73 -15.61 -17.41
N ILE A 30 3.80 -16.30 -16.98
CA ILE A 30 4.72 -15.82 -15.95
C ILE A 30 5.37 -14.49 -16.39
N SER A 31 5.84 -14.42 -17.63
CA SER A 31 6.47 -13.20 -18.17
C SER A 31 5.51 -12.01 -18.22
N SER A 32 4.22 -12.28 -18.43
CA SER A 32 3.20 -11.22 -18.45
C SER A 32 2.87 -10.73 -17.06
N GLU A 33 2.81 -11.62 -16.08
CA GLU A 33 2.60 -11.24 -14.68
C GLU A 33 3.80 -10.46 -14.11
N ILE A 34 5.04 -10.87 -14.42
CA ILE A 34 6.24 -10.11 -14.03
C ILE A 34 6.17 -8.66 -14.52
N ARG A 35 5.84 -8.44 -15.80
CA ARG A 35 5.68 -7.10 -16.37
C ARG A 35 4.54 -6.31 -15.74
N ASN A 36 3.50 -6.98 -15.26
CA ASN A 36 2.37 -6.34 -14.58
C ASN A 36 2.82 -5.82 -13.19
N LEU A 37 3.49 -6.68 -12.41
CA LEU A 37 4.03 -6.29 -11.10
C LEU A 37 5.07 -5.18 -11.22
N GLU A 38 5.97 -5.24 -12.21
CA GLU A 38 6.94 -4.17 -12.47
C GLU A 38 6.26 -2.80 -12.73
N LYS A 39 5.12 -2.80 -13.43
CA LYS A 39 4.33 -1.58 -13.65
C LYS A 39 3.68 -1.09 -12.36
N LEU A 40 3.08 -1.99 -11.58
CA LEU A 40 2.43 -1.63 -10.32
C LEU A 40 3.43 -1.07 -9.30
N THR A 41 4.60 -1.68 -9.17
CA THR A 41 5.67 -1.17 -8.29
C THR A 41 6.16 0.20 -8.75
N LYS A 42 6.27 0.42 -10.06
CA LYS A 42 6.68 1.73 -10.61
C LYS A 42 5.60 2.80 -10.44
N GLU A 43 4.33 2.45 -10.60
CA GLU A 43 3.20 3.36 -10.39
C GLU A 43 3.05 3.71 -8.91
N ALA A 44 3.20 2.74 -8.00
CA ALA A 44 3.21 2.96 -6.56
C ALA A 44 4.37 3.87 -6.13
N ALA A 45 5.54 3.74 -6.75
CA ALA A 45 6.69 4.62 -6.51
C ALA A 45 6.52 6.04 -7.09
N SER A 46 5.64 6.21 -8.08
CA SER A 46 5.42 7.47 -8.79
C SER A 46 4.18 8.23 -8.32
N ALA A 47 3.39 7.66 -7.40
CA ALA A 47 2.30 8.36 -6.75
C ALA A 47 2.87 9.48 -5.86
N PRO A 48 2.36 10.72 -5.97
CA PRO A 48 2.77 11.78 -5.05
C PRO A 48 2.43 11.34 -3.63
N ALA A 49 3.41 11.39 -2.74
CA ALA A 49 3.22 11.13 -1.32
C ALA A 49 1.96 11.86 -0.84
N PRO A 50 1.07 11.22 -0.07
CA PRO A 50 -0.04 11.94 0.52
C PRO A 50 0.58 13.04 1.37
N VAL A 51 0.39 14.29 0.94
CA VAL A 51 0.67 15.43 1.79
C VAL A 51 -0.10 15.18 3.07
N SER A 52 0.65 14.92 4.14
CA SER A 52 0.14 14.83 5.49
C SER A 52 -0.54 16.15 5.79
N ALA A 53 -1.85 16.23 5.52
CA ALA A 53 -2.67 17.31 6.00
C ALA A 53 -2.72 17.16 7.51
N VAL A 54 -1.73 17.78 8.17
CA VAL A 54 -1.79 18.17 9.56
C VAL A 54 -3.09 18.96 9.72
N SER A 55 -4.14 18.24 10.10
CA SER A 55 -5.33 18.86 10.64
C SER A 55 -4.95 19.31 12.03
N THR A 56 -4.50 20.56 12.10
CA THR A 56 -4.40 21.33 13.34
C THR A 56 -5.80 21.41 13.93
N ALA A 57 -6.17 20.40 14.73
CA ALA A 57 -7.37 20.45 15.56
C ALA A 57 -7.13 21.54 16.60
N THR A 58 -7.79 22.67 16.39
CA THR A 58 -7.89 23.79 17.32
C THR A 58 -8.43 23.31 18.68
N PRO A 59 -7.90 23.82 19.81
CA PRO A 59 -8.29 23.36 21.13
C PRO A 59 -9.69 23.89 21.46
N ILE A 60 -10.65 22.99 21.67
CA ILE A 60 -11.92 23.36 22.30
C ILE A 60 -11.68 23.56 23.81
N SER A 61 -11.51 24.82 24.19
CA SER A 61 -11.47 25.27 25.58
C SER A 61 -12.82 24.97 26.24
N SER A 62 -12.86 23.93 27.09
CA SER A 62 -14.03 23.57 27.90
C SER A 62 -13.99 24.28 29.26
N ALA A 63 -14.83 25.30 29.45
CA ALA A 63 -15.37 25.74 30.75
C ALA A 63 -16.43 26.84 30.48
N PRO A 64 -17.62 26.81 31.13
CA PRO A 64 -17.66 27.16 32.54
C PRO A 64 -18.63 26.35 33.44
N LYS A 65 -18.18 26.19 34.68
CA LYS A 65 -18.88 26.23 35.98
C LYS A 65 -20.38 25.85 36.08
N ALA A 66 -20.58 24.75 36.80
CA ALA A 66 -21.34 24.61 38.06
C ALA A 66 -22.75 25.23 38.17
N ALA A 67 -23.76 24.35 38.25
CA ALA A 67 -24.97 24.59 39.03
C ALA A 67 -25.20 23.40 39.98
N SER A 68 -25.19 23.73 41.26
CA SER A 68 -25.37 22.86 42.42
C SER A 68 -26.78 22.30 42.48
N ILE A 69 -26.92 20.99 42.71
CA ILE A 69 -28.19 20.37 43.14
C ILE A 69 -27.95 19.76 44.52
N ARG A 70 -28.57 20.34 45.55
CA ARG A 70 -28.82 19.67 46.83
C ARG A 70 -29.98 20.33 47.58
N CYS A 71 -30.72 19.45 48.27
CA CYS A 71 -31.91 19.62 49.12
C CYS A 71 -33.24 19.45 48.38
#